data_AF-A0AAU5ASI2-F1
#
_entry.id   AF-A0AAU5ASI2-F1
#
_cell.length_a   1.000
_cell.length_b   1.000
_cell.length_c   1.000
_cell.angle_alpha   90.00
_cell.angle_beta   90.00
_cell.angle_gamma   90.00
#
_symmetry.space_group_name_H-M   'P 1'
#
loop_
_entity.id
_entity.type
_entity.pdbx_description
1 polymer ?
#
loop_
_entity_poly.entity_id
_entity_poly.type
_entity_poly.pdbx_seq_one_letter_code
_entity_poly.pdbx_strand_id
1 'polypeptide(L)'
;MAAAYSQCSADFSLQNFPCREKPVMLDGGRSFESADSTLHSEVAMLRAARTARAVRTVHAARSVSSVRSVRPARLARRLVLSLAALTLGVGVTAGSAHAAAPAPVPGADFSACPALSELPEGADPGDWRCEAMTAVGHLTLGRIDQSLDKGMAITFAEGTVDGEFRQVFGAMTAAPVRVRGTWLEITPRYAGYFDFQSNDQRRGELNLKFGISGPAVPSGCSIGTDEDPVRLVLKETAASTVVSQDPLVVAFGVADNRFTAPRTAGCGRLGPVLDAVLRMPSPAGANSLELDARVGLRGYGEAGTAASSPSGLISGISR
;
A
#
# COMPACT_ATOMS: atom_id res chain seq x y z
N MET A 1 -35.91 -20.97 -12.35
CA MET A 1 -34.93 -20.37 -13.29
C MET A 1 -34.58 -18.97 -12.77
N ALA A 2 -33.52 -18.88 -11.98
CA ALA A 2 -32.85 -17.64 -11.61
C ALA A 2 -31.37 -18.01 -11.49
N ALA A 3 -30.54 -17.45 -12.35
CA ALA A 3 -29.11 -17.71 -12.40
C ALA A 3 -28.45 -17.06 -11.17
N ALA A 4 -27.81 -17.89 -10.35
CA ALA A 4 -26.89 -17.43 -9.31
C ALA A 4 -25.62 -16.90 -10.00
N TYR A 5 -25.36 -15.60 -9.82
CA TYR A 5 -24.08 -14.99 -10.12
C TYR A 5 -23.07 -15.45 -9.06
N SER A 6 -22.28 -16.46 -9.40
CA SER A 6 -21.02 -16.76 -8.72
C SER A 6 -19.98 -15.77 -9.23
N GLN A 7 -19.54 -14.86 -8.37
CA GLN A 7 -18.32 -14.10 -8.55
C GLN A 7 -17.26 -14.72 -7.65
N CYS A 8 -16.39 -15.55 -8.25
CA CYS A 8 -15.02 -15.67 -7.81
C CYS A 8 -14.37 -14.30 -8.00
N SER A 9 -14.16 -13.59 -6.89
CA SER A 9 -13.19 -12.50 -6.83
C SER A 9 -11.84 -13.08 -7.22
N ALA A 10 -11.26 -12.57 -8.30
CA ALA A 10 -9.98 -13.03 -8.82
C ALA A 10 -8.90 -12.81 -7.76
N ASP A 11 -8.23 -13.93 -7.46
CA ASP A 11 -7.18 -14.16 -6.50
C ASP A 11 -6.03 -13.14 -6.51
N PHE A 12 -5.80 -12.53 -5.36
CA PHE A 12 -4.45 -12.26 -4.85
C PHE A 12 -4.25 -13.06 -3.54
N SER A 13 -4.50 -14.37 -3.62
CA SER A 13 -4.02 -15.34 -2.64
C SER A 13 -2.74 -15.97 -3.20
N LEU A 14 -1.62 -15.27 -3.03
CA LEU A 14 -0.30 -15.81 -3.39
C LEU A 14 0.18 -16.73 -2.26
N GLN A 15 -0.36 -17.94 -2.19
CA GLN A 15 0.30 -19.15 -1.67
C GLN A 15 -0.51 -20.40 -2.05
N ASN A 16 0.20 -21.46 -2.44
CA ASN A 16 -0.33 -22.81 -2.67
C ASN A 16 -0.90 -23.43 -1.38
N PHE A 17 -2.08 -22.97 -0.94
CA PHE A 17 -2.89 -23.68 0.03
C PHE A 17 -3.90 -24.55 -0.73
N PRO A 18 -3.91 -25.89 -0.55
CA PRO A 18 -4.97 -26.69 -1.13
C PRO A 18 -6.29 -26.25 -0.51
N CYS A 19 -7.21 -25.74 -1.35
CA CYS A 19 -8.61 -25.58 -0.99
C CYS A 19 -9.13 -26.95 -0.53
N ARG A 20 -9.17 -27.16 0.79
CA ARG A 20 -9.75 -28.36 1.37
C ARG A 20 -11.26 -28.17 1.33
N GLU A 21 -11.88 -28.62 0.24
CA GLU A 21 -13.33 -28.74 0.13
C GLU A 21 -13.85 -29.54 1.33
N LYS A 22 -14.54 -28.88 2.26
CA LYS A 22 -15.39 -29.56 3.23
C LYS A 22 -16.69 -29.92 2.51
N PRO A 23 -17.08 -31.20 2.45
CA PRO A 23 -18.40 -31.56 1.94
C PRO A 23 -19.46 -30.99 2.89
N VAL A 24 -20.31 -30.10 2.37
CA VAL A 24 -21.56 -29.70 3.03
C VAL A 24 -22.51 -30.89 2.91
N MET A 25 -22.70 -31.60 4.03
CA MET A 25 -23.82 -32.51 4.21
C MET A 25 -25.12 -31.70 4.20
N LEU A 26 -25.90 -31.85 3.13
CA LEU A 26 -27.29 -31.41 3.07
C LEU A 26 -28.16 -32.51 3.68
N ASP A 27 -28.69 -32.23 4.87
CA ASP A 27 -29.82 -32.93 5.49
C ASP A 27 -30.40 -31.93 6.49
N GLY A 28 -31.68 -31.65 6.67
CA GLY A 28 -32.95 -32.20 6.24
C GLY A 28 -34.00 -31.31 6.91
N GLY A 29 -35.17 -31.15 6.29
CA GLY A 29 -36.07 -30.03 6.52
C GLY A 29 -36.67 -29.85 7.92
N ARG A 30 -37.29 -28.68 8.09
CA ARG A 30 -38.53 -28.53 8.86
C ARG A 30 -39.25 -27.25 8.46
N SER A 31 -40.44 -27.45 7.89
CA SER A 31 -41.49 -26.45 7.77
C SER A 31 -41.85 -25.92 9.15
N PHE A 32 -42.03 -24.61 9.30
CA PHE A 32 -42.86 -24.07 10.38
C PHE A 32 -43.77 -22.94 9.88
N GLU A 33 -44.98 -23.06 10.39
CA GLU A 33 -46.22 -22.35 10.14
C GLU A 33 -46.16 -20.82 10.18
N SER A 34 -46.99 -20.27 9.29
CA SER A 34 -47.64 -18.97 9.34
C SER A 34 -48.29 -18.67 10.70
N ALA A 35 -48.07 -17.46 11.21
CA ALA A 35 -49.06 -16.78 12.04
C ALA A 35 -49.07 -15.27 11.77
N ASP A 36 -50.22 -14.86 11.28
CA ASP A 36 -50.79 -13.52 11.19
C ASP A 36 -50.80 -12.81 12.56
N SER A 37 -50.49 -11.51 12.59
CA SER A 37 -51.13 -10.58 13.53
C SER A 37 -50.91 -9.12 13.11
N THR A 38 -51.87 -8.61 12.35
CA THR A 38 -52.34 -7.23 12.35
C THR A 38 -52.54 -6.67 13.77
N LEU A 39 -52.17 -5.40 14.01
CA LEU A 39 -53.06 -4.30 14.45
C LEU A 39 -52.24 -3.08 14.96
N HIS A 40 -52.60 -1.91 14.40
CA HIS A 40 -52.62 -0.56 15.00
C HIS A 40 -51.33 0.20 15.36
N SER A 41 -50.96 1.16 14.49
CA SER A 41 -51.21 2.58 14.77
C SER A 41 -50.90 3.46 13.54
N GLU A 42 -51.95 3.87 12.83
CA GLU A 42 -52.00 5.18 12.20
C GLU A 42 -52.01 6.25 13.30
N VAL A 43 -51.16 7.28 13.20
CA VAL A 43 -51.51 8.72 13.25
C VAL A 43 -50.23 9.49 12.92
N ALA A 44 -50.15 10.05 11.70
CA ALA A 44 -49.61 11.40 11.39
C ALA A 44 -49.29 11.51 9.88
N MET A 45 -50.35 11.54 9.06
CA MET A 45 -50.28 12.07 7.70
C MET A 45 -50.62 13.57 7.71
N LEU A 46 -49.79 14.34 6.99
CA LEU A 46 -50.17 15.46 6.10
C LEU A 46 -50.68 16.81 6.67
N ARG A 47 -49.89 17.87 6.42
CA ARG A 47 -50.23 19.21 5.86
C ARG A 47 -48.91 20.01 5.85
N ALA A 48 -48.48 20.79 4.85
CA ALA A 48 -49.02 21.32 3.60
C ALA A 48 -47.77 21.75 2.75
N ALA A 49 -47.63 21.32 1.49
CA ALA A 49 -48.06 22.01 0.27
C ALA A 49 -47.36 23.36 -0.05
N ARG A 50 -46.62 23.33 -1.16
CA ARG A 50 -46.57 24.33 -2.26
C ARG A 50 -45.94 25.70 -1.98
N THR A 51 -44.82 25.97 -2.66
CA THR A 51 -44.77 27.07 -3.64
C THR A 51 -43.71 26.83 -4.72
N ALA A 52 -44.14 26.94 -5.97
CA ALA A 52 -43.35 26.87 -7.18
C ALA A 52 -42.77 28.25 -7.53
N ARG A 53 -41.60 28.29 -8.19
CA ARG A 53 -41.43 29.14 -9.39
C ARG A 53 -40.22 28.77 -10.23
N ALA A 54 -40.52 28.43 -11.47
CA ALA A 54 -39.61 28.33 -12.59
C ALA A 54 -39.25 29.73 -13.14
N VAL A 55 -38.00 29.92 -13.58
CA VAL A 55 -37.59 30.81 -14.70
C VAL A 55 -36.31 30.18 -15.30
N ARG A 56 -36.38 29.47 -16.42
CA ARG A 56 -36.30 29.90 -17.84
C ARG A 56 -34.88 30.22 -18.35
N THR A 57 -34.45 29.32 -19.26
CA THR A 57 -33.92 29.57 -20.62
C THR A 57 -32.53 30.18 -20.86
N VAL A 58 -31.72 29.36 -21.56
CA VAL A 58 -31.02 29.64 -22.84
C VAL A 58 -29.77 30.53 -22.80
N HIS A 59 -28.61 29.90 -22.93
CA HIS A 59 -27.58 30.26 -23.92
C HIS A 59 -26.81 28.98 -24.28
N ALA A 60 -26.99 28.44 -25.48
CA ALA A 60 -26.42 28.89 -26.76
C ALA A 60 -25.16 28.10 -27.09
N ALA A 61 -25.28 27.33 -28.16
CA ALA A 61 -24.30 26.45 -28.74
C ALA A 61 -23.13 27.20 -29.41
N ARG A 62 -21.93 26.62 -29.30
CA ARG A 62 -20.80 26.68 -30.25
C ARG A 62 -20.03 25.37 -30.02
N SER A 63 -20.14 24.31 -30.81
CA SER A 63 -19.86 24.10 -32.24
C SER A 63 -18.45 24.51 -32.70
N VAL A 64 -17.79 23.51 -33.33
CA VAL A 64 -16.57 23.52 -34.16
C VAL A 64 -15.25 23.71 -33.37
N SER A 65 -14.27 22.80 -33.38
CA SER A 65 -13.66 22.22 -34.58
C SER A 65 -12.97 20.87 -34.33
N SER A 66 -13.30 19.93 -35.20
CA SER A 66 -12.52 18.75 -35.53
C SER A 66 -11.22 19.17 -36.23
N VAL A 67 -10.07 18.70 -35.76
CA VAL A 67 -8.84 18.66 -36.56
C VAL A 67 -8.41 17.21 -36.67
N ARG A 68 -8.77 16.60 -37.80
CA ARG A 68 -8.12 15.40 -38.33
C ARG A 68 -6.68 15.77 -38.68
N SER A 69 -5.72 15.10 -38.04
CA SER A 69 -4.36 15.01 -38.59
C SER A 69 -4.14 13.58 -39.08
N VAL A 70 -4.23 13.42 -40.40
CA VAL A 70 -3.72 12.27 -41.12
C VAL A 70 -2.27 12.55 -41.46
N ARG A 71 -1.35 11.68 -41.07
CA ARG A 71 -0.06 11.53 -41.77
C ARG A 71 0.31 10.07 -41.97
N PRO A 72 1.04 9.78 -43.06
CA PRO A 72 1.05 8.47 -43.72
C PRO A 72 2.27 7.62 -43.38
N ALA A 73 2.18 6.38 -43.83
CA ALA A 73 3.13 5.29 -43.80
C ALA A 73 4.60 5.66 -44.08
N ARG A 74 5.50 4.95 -43.40
CA ARG A 74 6.78 4.52 -43.98
C ARG A 74 7.03 3.04 -43.68
N LEU A 75 6.87 2.25 -44.74
CA LEU A 75 7.53 0.96 -44.91
C LEU A 75 9.05 1.16 -44.84
N ALA A 76 9.74 0.33 -44.05
CA ALA A 76 11.16 0.04 -44.27
C ALA A 76 11.43 -1.42 -43.91
N ARG A 77 11.35 -2.24 -44.94
CA ARG A 77 11.76 -3.63 -45.03
C ARG A 77 13.28 -3.69 -45.13
N ARG A 78 14.00 -4.31 -44.18
CA ARG A 78 15.32 -4.92 -44.43
C ARG A 78 15.51 -6.18 -43.59
N LEU A 79 15.45 -7.32 -44.30
CA LEU A 79 16.13 -8.57 -43.94
C LEU A 79 17.65 -8.33 -43.97
N VAL A 80 18.36 -8.83 -42.96
CA VAL A 80 19.75 -9.26 -43.10
C VAL A 80 19.90 -10.59 -42.39
N LEU A 81 20.01 -11.65 -43.19
CA LEU A 81 20.61 -12.92 -42.83
C LEU A 81 22.12 -12.74 -42.77
N SER A 82 22.75 -13.17 -41.68
CA SER A 82 24.19 -13.45 -41.66
C SER A 82 24.44 -14.75 -40.91
N LEU A 83 24.84 -15.75 -41.70
CA LEU A 83 25.35 -17.05 -41.30
C LEU A 83 26.81 -16.92 -40.82
N ALA A 84 27.17 -17.84 -39.92
CA ALA A 84 28.48 -18.47 -39.74
C ALA A 84 29.65 -17.64 -39.16
N ALA A 85 30.18 -18.13 -38.03
CA ALA A 85 31.56 -18.63 -37.96
C ALA A 85 31.75 -19.45 -36.67
N LEU A 86 32.16 -20.71 -36.84
CA LEU A 86 32.77 -21.52 -35.78
C LEU A 86 34.13 -20.91 -35.41
N THR A 87 34.40 -20.77 -34.12
CA THR A 87 35.77 -20.75 -33.59
C THR A 87 35.89 -21.72 -32.41
N LEU A 88 36.81 -22.67 -32.58
CA LEU A 88 37.27 -23.65 -31.61
C LEU A 88 38.21 -22.99 -30.60
N GLY A 89 38.12 -23.45 -29.34
CA GLY A 89 39.28 -23.58 -28.44
C GLY A 89 39.50 -22.46 -27.44
N VAL A 90 38.98 -22.64 -26.21
CA VAL A 90 39.55 -22.04 -25.00
C VAL A 90 39.45 -23.07 -23.87
N GLY A 91 40.59 -23.35 -23.22
CA GLY A 91 40.71 -24.29 -22.11
C GLY A 91 39.90 -23.86 -20.89
N VAL A 92 39.14 -24.81 -20.34
CA VAL A 92 38.34 -24.61 -19.13
C VAL A 92 39.24 -24.85 -17.92
N THR A 93 39.88 -23.80 -17.42
CA THR A 93 40.27 -23.78 -16.01
C THR A 93 38.99 -23.54 -15.21
N ALA A 94 38.50 -24.56 -14.52
CA ALA A 94 37.40 -24.45 -13.57
C ALA A 94 37.81 -23.55 -12.40
N GLY A 95 37.72 -22.23 -12.61
CA GLY A 95 37.71 -21.28 -11.53
C GLY A 95 36.40 -21.46 -10.78
N SER A 96 36.49 -21.77 -9.49
CA SER A 96 35.35 -21.77 -8.57
C SER A 96 34.65 -20.42 -8.70
N ALA A 97 33.55 -20.38 -9.44
CA ALA A 97 32.66 -19.23 -9.45
C ALA A 97 32.08 -19.15 -8.04
N HIS A 98 32.71 -18.36 -7.17
CA HIS A 98 32.02 -17.79 -6.02
C HIS A 98 30.81 -17.08 -6.63
N ALA A 99 29.63 -17.71 -6.51
CA ALA A 99 28.37 -17.06 -6.82
C ALA A 99 28.39 -15.76 -6.02
N ALA A 100 28.54 -14.64 -6.74
CA ALA A 100 28.37 -13.34 -6.13
C ALA A 100 27.00 -13.37 -5.45
N ALA A 101 26.97 -13.06 -4.15
CA ALA A 101 25.72 -12.95 -3.43
C ALA A 101 24.77 -12.06 -4.28
N PRO A 102 23.53 -12.49 -4.53
CA PRO A 102 22.57 -11.68 -5.28
C PRO A 102 22.58 -10.28 -4.70
N ALA A 103 22.66 -9.27 -5.58
CA ALA A 103 22.54 -7.88 -5.14
C ALA A 103 21.25 -7.76 -4.32
N PRO A 104 21.27 -7.13 -3.14
CA PRO A 104 20.08 -7.01 -2.31
C PRO A 104 18.97 -6.39 -3.14
N VAL A 105 17.85 -7.10 -3.29
CA VAL A 105 16.68 -6.58 -3.98
C VAL A 105 16.15 -5.41 -3.16
N PRO A 106 16.09 -4.19 -3.73
CA PRO A 106 15.53 -3.05 -3.01
C PRO A 106 14.09 -3.37 -2.59
N GLY A 107 13.79 -3.25 -1.29
CA GLY A 107 12.50 -3.63 -0.70
C GLY A 107 12.50 -4.88 0.17
N ALA A 108 13.67 -5.39 0.59
CA ALA A 108 13.78 -6.62 1.38
C ALA A 108 14.56 -6.44 2.71
N ASP A 109 14.40 -5.30 3.39
CA ASP A 109 14.94 -5.12 4.74
C ASP A 109 13.93 -5.56 5.80
N PHE A 110 14.13 -6.77 6.30
CA PHE A 110 13.30 -7.40 7.34
C PHE A 110 13.85 -7.20 8.75
N SER A 111 14.87 -6.36 8.95
CA SER A 111 15.49 -6.16 10.26
C SER A 111 14.55 -5.55 11.30
N ALA A 112 13.54 -4.80 10.85
CA ALA A 112 12.52 -4.18 11.68
C ALA A 112 11.19 -4.94 11.67
N CYS A 113 11.19 -6.22 11.30
CA CYS A 113 10.03 -7.08 11.49
C CYS A 113 9.75 -7.28 12.98
N PRO A 114 8.48 -7.26 13.41
CA PRO A 114 8.11 -7.73 14.74
C PRO A 114 8.69 -9.13 15.00
N ALA A 115 9.23 -9.37 16.19
CA ALA A 115 9.65 -10.70 16.61
C ALA A 115 8.44 -11.62 16.81
N LEU A 116 8.68 -12.94 16.81
CA LEU A 116 7.63 -13.93 17.12
C LEU A 116 6.91 -13.66 18.44
N SER A 117 7.65 -13.17 19.44
CA SER A 117 7.10 -12.81 20.76
C SER A 117 6.23 -11.55 20.76
N GLU A 118 6.28 -10.75 19.68
CA GLU A 118 5.47 -9.54 19.51
C GLU A 118 4.19 -9.81 18.70
N LEU A 119 4.05 -11.01 18.13
CA LEU A 119 2.81 -11.43 17.47
C LEU A 119 1.70 -11.65 18.52
N PRO A 120 0.42 -11.48 18.15
CA PRO A 120 -0.67 -11.70 19.09
C PRO A 120 -0.69 -13.13 19.62
N GLU A 121 -1.19 -13.32 20.83
CA GLU A 121 -1.40 -14.65 21.40
C GLU A 121 -2.26 -15.52 20.46
N GLY A 122 -1.87 -16.78 20.29
CA GLY A 122 -2.53 -17.71 19.36
C GLY A 122 -2.11 -17.57 17.89
N ALA A 123 -1.19 -16.65 17.56
CA ALA A 123 -0.61 -16.58 16.21
C ALA A 123 0.20 -17.85 15.88
N ASP A 124 -0.19 -18.54 14.81
CA ASP A 124 0.63 -19.60 14.21
C ASP A 124 1.69 -18.98 13.29
N PRO A 125 3.00 -19.14 13.55
CA PRO A 125 4.06 -18.65 12.67
C PRO A 125 3.94 -19.10 11.21
N GLY A 126 3.28 -20.22 10.93
CA GLY A 126 3.01 -20.70 9.58
C GLY A 126 1.98 -19.86 8.81
N ASP A 127 1.06 -19.20 9.51
CA ASP A 127 -0.01 -18.36 8.95
C ASP A 127 0.33 -16.87 9.01
N TRP A 128 1.53 -16.53 9.48
CA TRP A 128 1.99 -15.16 9.65
C TRP A 128 3.21 -14.90 8.77
N ARG A 129 3.29 -13.66 8.26
CA ARG A 129 4.43 -13.18 7.48
C ARG A 129 4.79 -11.76 7.86
N CYS A 130 6.06 -11.43 7.69
CA CYS A 130 6.54 -10.05 7.70
C CYS A 130 6.54 -9.49 6.29
N GLU A 131 6.09 -8.25 6.16
CA GLU A 131 6.15 -7.45 4.94
C GLU A 131 7.07 -6.25 5.14
N ALA A 132 8.08 -6.15 4.29
CA ALA A 132 9.00 -5.02 4.24
C ALA A 132 8.69 -4.19 3.00
N MET A 133 8.00 -3.07 3.20
CA MET A 133 7.62 -2.15 2.14
C MET A 133 8.65 -1.02 2.02
N THR A 134 9.04 -0.70 0.79
CA THR A 134 9.71 0.55 0.44
C THR A 134 8.88 1.27 -0.61
N ALA A 135 8.81 2.59 -0.54
CA ALA A 135 8.10 3.38 -1.53
C ALA A 135 8.84 4.67 -1.84
N VAL A 136 8.78 5.09 -3.10
CA VAL A 136 9.18 6.42 -3.59
C VAL A 136 7.99 7.05 -4.28
N GLY A 137 8.00 8.36 -4.50
CA GLY A 137 6.88 9.00 -5.20
C GLY A 137 6.82 10.49 -4.96
N HIS A 138 5.62 11.04 -4.86
CA HIS A 138 5.41 12.49 -4.81
C HIS A 138 4.35 12.88 -3.78
N LEU A 139 4.60 13.96 -3.05
CA LEU A 139 3.73 14.48 -2.00
C LEU A 139 3.38 15.95 -2.28
N THR A 140 2.08 16.23 -2.31
CA THR A 140 1.50 17.56 -2.22
C THR A 140 0.70 17.70 -0.93
N LEU A 141 1.09 18.65 -0.07
CA LEU A 141 0.53 18.89 1.26
C LEU A 141 0.46 20.40 1.52
N GLY A 142 -0.70 21.00 1.26
CA GLY A 142 -0.88 22.46 1.28
C GLY A 142 0.03 23.17 0.27
N ARG A 143 1.02 23.94 0.73
CA ARG A 143 2.04 24.56 -0.13
C ARG A 143 3.22 23.62 -0.44
N ILE A 144 3.38 22.54 0.33
CA ILE A 144 4.49 21.60 0.13
C ILE A 144 4.18 20.78 -1.13
N ASP A 145 5.14 20.72 -2.04
CA ASP A 145 5.07 19.96 -3.28
C ASP A 145 6.46 19.39 -3.56
N GLN A 146 6.70 18.13 -3.21
CA GLN A 146 8.03 17.53 -3.17
C GLN A 146 8.04 16.07 -3.60
N SER A 147 9.15 15.68 -4.25
CA SER A 147 9.46 14.27 -4.47
C SER A 147 9.94 13.59 -3.19
N LEU A 148 9.59 12.32 -3.04
CA LEU A 148 10.01 11.38 -2.01
C LEU A 148 11.08 10.41 -2.56
N ASP A 149 12.04 10.90 -3.36
CA ASP A 149 13.03 10.06 -4.08
C ASP A 149 13.94 9.24 -3.15
N LYS A 150 14.18 9.74 -1.93
CA LYS A 150 14.97 9.02 -0.92
C LYS A 150 14.19 7.90 -0.22
N GLY A 151 12.91 7.82 -0.54
CA GLY A 151 11.99 6.78 -0.12
C GLY A 151 11.51 6.87 1.33
N MET A 152 10.50 6.06 1.57
CA MET A 152 9.98 5.67 2.87
C MET A 152 10.02 4.15 2.96
N ALA A 153 10.27 3.62 4.16
CA ALA A 153 10.20 2.20 4.43
C ALA A 153 9.26 1.94 5.59
N ILE A 154 8.43 0.91 5.48
CA ILE A 154 7.52 0.45 6.51
C ILE A 154 7.67 -1.06 6.64
N THR A 155 7.80 -1.56 7.86
CA THR A 155 7.75 -2.99 8.15
C THR A 155 6.56 -3.28 9.05
N PHE A 156 5.87 -4.37 8.77
CA PHE A 156 4.78 -4.87 9.60
C PHE A 156 4.67 -6.38 9.44
N ALA A 157 4.01 -7.03 10.39
CA ALA A 157 3.61 -8.41 10.29
C ALA A 157 2.10 -8.50 10.10
N GLU A 158 1.65 -9.49 9.34
CA GLU A 158 0.23 -9.80 9.19
C GLU A 158 -0.02 -11.31 9.15
N GLY A 159 -1.23 -11.67 9.55
CA GLY A 159 -1.71 -13.05 9.57
C GLY A 159 -3.11 -13.13 10.16
N THR A 160 -3.50 -14.32 10.59
CA THR A 160 -4.80 -14.55 11.23
C THR A 160 -4.66 -15.11 12.64
N VAL A 161 -5.58 -14.73 13.52
CA VAL A 161 -5.78 -15.35 14.84
C VAL A 161 -7.28 -15.61 14.99
N ASP A 162 -7.65 -16.85 15.28
CA ASP A 162 -9.05 -17.28 15.38
C ASP A 162 -9.90 -16.95 14.15
N GLY A 163 -9.27 -16.94 12.97
CA GLY A 163 -9.90 -16.59 11.68
C GLY A 163 -10.07 -15.08 11.43
N GLU A 164 -9.65 -14.23 12.37
CA GLU A 164 -9.63 -12.77 12.17
C GLU A 164 -8.28 -12.30 11.66
N PHE A 165 -8.30 -11.41 10.67
CA PHE A 165 -7.10 -10.73 10.18
C PHE A 165 -6.52 -9.81 11.26
N ARG A 166 -5.20 -9.87 11.44
CA ARG A 166 -4.46 -9.09 12.43
C ARG A 166 -3.17 -8.58 11.81
N GLN A 167 -2.74 -7.41 12.26
CA GLN A 167 -1.47 -6.82 11.86
C GLN A 167 -0.73 -6.27 13.07
N VAL A 168 0.59 -6.32 13.03
CA VAL A 168 1.50 -5.76 14.04
C VAL A 168 2.48 -4.83 13.36
N PHE A 169 2.50 -3.56 13.79
CA PHE A 169 3.45 -2.59 13.26
C PHE A 169 4.87 -2.95 13.71
N GLY A 170 5.82 -2.94 12.77
CA GLY A 170 7.25 -3.01 13.09
C GLY A 170 7.82 -1.61 13.23
N ALA A 171 8.26 -1.05 12.10
CA ALA A 171 8.85 0.28 12.06
C ALA A 171 8.44 1.06 10.81
N MET A 172 8.63 2.37 10.87
CA MET A 172 8.58 3.25 9.71
C MET A 172 9.79 4.17 9.73
N THR A 173 10.46 4.28 8.60
CA THR A 173 11.53 5.25 8.37
C THR A 173 11.26 6.05 7.11
N ALA A 174 11.68 7.30 7.10
CA ALA A 174 11.61 8.16 5.93
C ALA A 174 12.73 9.18 6.00
N ALA A 175 13.29 9.53 4.85
CA ALA A 175 14.27 10.60 4.78
C ALA A 175 13.59 11.98 4.93
N PRO A 176 14.26 12.96 5.57
CA PRO A 176 13.81 14.35 5.50
C PRO A 176 13.79 14.87 4.08
N VAL A 177 12.72 15.60 3.74
CA VAL A 177 12.50 16.22 2.44
C VAL A 177 12.44 17.72 2.61
N ARG A 178 13.21 18.42 1.78
CA ARG A 178 13.37 19.87 1.88
C ARG A 178 12.16 20.59 1.29
N VAL A 179 11.53 21.47 2.05
CA VAL A 179 10.42 22.29 1.51
C VAL A 179 10.98 23.41 0.63
N ARG A 180 10.71 23.32 -0.67
CA ARG A 180 11.18 24.28 -1.69
C ARG A 180 10.90 25.73 -1.30
N GLY A 181 11.92 26.56 -1.41
CA GLY A 181 11.84 28.01 -1.15
C GLY A 181 11.81 28.41 0.33
N THR A 182 11.96 27.48 1.27
CA THR A 182 12.06 27.79 2.72
C THR A 182 13.42 27.37 3.27
N TRP A 183 13.65 27.33 4.59
CA TRP A 183 14.75 26.59 5.26
C TRP A 183 14.30 25.30 5.96
N LEU A 184 13.02 24.93 5.77
CA LEU A 184 12.36 23.84 6.48
C LEU A 184 12.53 22.52 5.75
N GLU A 185 12.56 21.45 6.54
CA GLU A 185 12.40 20.07 6.08
C GLU A 185 11.14 19.49 6.71
N ILE A 186 10.53 18.52 6.01
CA ILE A 186 9.47 17.67 6.54
C ILE A 186 9.92 16.22 6.54
N THR A 187 9.48 15.43 7.51
CA THR A 187 9.74 13.99 7.59
C THR A 187 8.43 13.26 7.86
N PRO A 188 7.93 12.42 6.94
CA PRO A 188 6.81 11.53 7.21
C PRO A 188 7.11 10.62 8.41
N ARG A 189 6.15 10.45 9.31
CA ARG A 189 6.27 9.59 10.50
C ARG A 189 4.94 8.88 10.73
N TYR A 190 5.02 7.65 11.22
CA TYR A 190 3.86 6.88 11.64
C TYR A 190 3.10 7.63 12.74
N ALA A 191 1.77 7.65 12.62
CA ALA A 191 0.88 8.31 13.57
C ALA A 191 -0.17 7.34 14.13
N GLY A 192 0.27 6.12 14.48
CA GLY A 192 -0.48 5.22 15.35
C GLY A 192 -1.52 4.32 14.68
N TYR A 193 -1.72 4.40 13.36
CA TYR A 193 -2.63 3.51 12.66
C TYR A 193 -2.16 3.14 11.26
N PHE A 194 -2.34 1.87 10.92
CA PHE A 194 -2.23 1.33 9.57
C PHE A 194 -3.22 0.17 9.42
N ASP A 195 -3.67 -0.05 8.20
CA ASP A 195 -4.42 -1.23 7.80
C ASP A 195 -4.08 -1.55 6.35
N PHE A 196 -3.35 -2.63 6.08
CA PHE A 196 -3.03 -3.06 4.70
C PHE A 196 -3.92 -4.17 4.18
N GLN A 197 -5.09 -4.39 4.79
CA GLN A 197 -6.12 -5.24 4.25
C GLN A 197 -6.73 -4.60 3.00
N SER A 198 -6.34 -5.10 1.83
CA SER A 198 -6.85 -4.63 0.55
C SER A 198 -8.28 -5.11 0.29
N ASN A 199 -9.10 -4.28 -0.35
CA ASN A 199 -10.44 -4.59 -0.83
C ASN A 199 -10.75 -3.79 -2.12
N ASP A 200 -11.97 -3.91 -2.64
CA ASP A 200 -12.39 -3.26 -3.90
C ASP A 200 -12.32 -1.71 -3.86
N GLN A 201 -12.28 -1.10 -2.67
CA GLN A 201 -12.31 0.35 -2.50
C GLN A 201 -10.95 0.96 -2.19
N ARG A 202 -10.05 0.18 -1.59
CA ARG A 202 -8.74 0.62 -1.11
C ARG A 202 -7.74 -0.53 -1.05
N ARG A 203 -6.47 -0.17 -1.19
CA ARG A 203 -5.34 -1.06 -0.92
C ARG A 203 -4.97 -1.09 0.56
N GLY A 204 -5.20 0.02 1.26
CA GLY A 204 -4.95 0.13 2.68
C GLY A 204 -5.15 1.54 3.21
N GLU A 205 -4.93 1.71 4.50
CA GLU A 205 -5.02 2.96 5.24
C GLU A 205 -3.73 3.18 6.03
N LEU A 206 -3.33 4.44 6.16
CA LEU A 206 -2.13 4.81 6.91
C LEU A 206 -2.31 6.20 7.53
N ASN A 207 -2.08 6.31 8.84
CA ASN A 207 -2.02 7.58 9.52
C ASN A 207 -0.59 8.07 9.60
N LEU A 208 -0.36 9.27 9.06
CA LEU A 208 0.94 9.94 9.11
C LEU A 208 0.85 11.26 9.86
N LYS A 209 1.98 11.65 10.44
CA LYS A 209 2.29 13.04 10.82
C LYS A 209 3.59 13.44 10.14
N PHE A 210 3.75 14.73 9.86
CA PHE A 210 4.95 15.22 9.18
C PHE A 210 5.74 16.08 10.14
N GLY A 211 6.82 15.53 10.71
CA GLY A 211 7.72 16.29 11.56
C GLY A 211 8.38 17.42 10.78
N ILE A 212 8.37 18.63 11.32
CA ILE A 212 8.99 19.81 10.72
C ILE A 212 10.30 20.08 11.45
N SER A 213 11.37 20.28 10.69
CA SER A 213 12.69 20.69 11.20
C SER A 213 13.22 21.89 10.44
N GLY A 214 14.11 22.64 11.08
CA GLY A 214 14.78 23.80 10.48
C GLY A 214 15.25 24.80 11.53
N PRO A 215 15.91 25.90 11.11
CA PRO A 215 16.34 26.95 12.02
C PRO A 215 15.17 27.51 12.83
N ALA A 216 15.35 27.62 14.15
CA ALA A 216 14.36 28.12 15.11
C ALA A 216 13.05 27.30 15.24
N VAL A 217 12.91 26.18 14.53
CA VAL A 217 11.77 25.26 14.71
C VAL A 217 11.97 24.45 15.99
N PRO A 218 11.05 24.48 16.96
CA PRO A 218 11.20 23.69 18.18
C PRO A 218 11.11 22.18 17.88
N SER A 219 11.75 21.37 18.72
CA SER A 219 11.61 19.92 18.66
C SER A 219 10.14 19.51 18.83
N GLY A 220 9.71 18.52 18.06
CA GLY A 220 8.32 18.04 18.10
C GLY A 220 7.31 18.88 17.31
N CYS A 221 7.73 19.94 16.62
CA CYS A 221 6.87 20.63 15.65
C CYS A 221 6.50 19.69 14.49
N SER A 222 5.22 19.59 14.13
CA SER A 222 4.72 18.71 13.07
C SER A 222 3.46 19.26 12.39
N ILE A 223 3.13 18.75 11.21
CA ILE A 223 1.79 18.81 10.63
C ILE A 223 1.05 17.55 11.09
N GLY A 224 -0.08 17.74 11.80
CA GLY A 224 -0.80 16.66 12.48
C GLY A 224 -0.12 16.12 13.74
N THR A 225 -0.86 15.32 14.50
CA THR A 225 -0.40 14.58 15.69
C THR A 225 -0.83 13.11 15.59
N ASP A 226 -0.63 12.33 16.65
CA ASP A 226 -1.14 10.95 16.70
C ASP A 226 -2.67 10.94 16.90
N GLU A 227 -3.21 11.96 17.58
CA GLU A 227 -4.65 12.15 17.83
C GLU A 227 -5.37 12.81 16.65
N ASP A 228 -4.70 13.70 15.92
CA ASP A 228 -5.20 14.36 14.71
C ASP A 228 -4.21 14.18 13.55
N PRO A 229 -4.14 12.96 12.95
CA PRO A 229 -3.18 12.64 11.91
C PRO A 229 -3.66 13.05 10.52
N VAL A 230 -2.72 13.04 9.56
CA VAL A 230 -3.05 12.95 8.13
C VAL A 230 -3.44 11.51 7.83
N ARG A 231 -4.74 11.29 7.64
CA ARG A 231 -5.32 9.98 7.35
C ARG A 231 -5.32 9.73 5.85
N LEU A 232 -4.63 8.68 5.42
CA LEU A 232 -4.53 8.28 4.02
C LEU A 232 -5.38 7.05 3.77
N VAL A 233 -6.12 7.06 2.65
CA VAL A 233 -6.85 5.91 2.11
C VAL A 233 -6.26 5.61 0.73
N LEU A 234 -5.31 4.69 0.69
CA LEU A 234 -4.50 4.39 -0.49
C LEU A 234 -5.29 3.57 -1.49
N LYS A 235 -5.32 4.02 -2.74
CA LYS A 235 -5.95 3.33 -3.87
C LYS A 235 -4.91 2.86 -4.85
N GLU A 236 -5.12 1.68 -5.43
CA GLU A 236 -4.23 1.16 -6.46
C GLU A 236 -4.26 2.06 -7.71
N THR A 237 -3.08 2.46 -8.19
CA THR A 237 -2.89 3.20 -9.45
C THR A 237 -2.20 2.37 -10.51
N ALA A 238 -1.49 1.32 -10.12
CA ALA A 238 -0.86 0.35 -11.02
C ALA A 238 -0.96 -1.06 -10.43
N ALA A 239 -1.29 -2.02 -11.30
CA ALA A 239 -1.46 -3.42 -10.95
C ALA A 239 -0.19 -4.00 -10.31
N SER A 240 -0.41 -4.91 -9.35
CA SER A 240 0.68 -5.67 -8.72
C SER A 240 1.47 -6.50 -9.73
N THR A 241 2.79 -6.44 -9.65
CA THR A 241 3.72 -7.22 -10.47
C THR A 241 4.76 -7.90 -9.59
N VAL A 242 5.04 -9.17 -9.87
CA VAL A 242 6.11 -9.89 -9.18
C VAL A 242 7.45 -9.47 -9.80
N VAL A 243 8.31 -8.86 -8.98
CA VAL A 243 9.66 -8.41 -9.37
C VAL A 243 10.71 -9.50 -9.10
N SER A 244 10.52 -10.27 -8.02
CA SER A 244 11.37 -11.38 -7.63
C SER A 244 10.51 -12.47 -7.01
N GLN A 245 10.85 -13.74 -7.25
CA GLN A 245 10.18 -14.89 -6.62
C GLN A 245 10.93 -15.40 -5.38
N ASP A 246 12.24 -15.16 -5.31
CA ASP A 246 13.10 -15.61 -4.21
C ASP A 246 14.14 -14.52 -3.86
N PRO A 247 13.93 -13.74 -2.78
CA PRO A 247 12.69 -13.68 -1.99
C PRO A 247 11.53 -13.11 -2.82
N LEU A 248 10.29 -13.39 -2.41
CA LEU A 248 9.11 -12.82 -3.05
C LEU A 248 9.10 -11.30 -2.86
N VAL A 249 9.14 -10.56 -3.97
CA VAL A 249 9.02 -9.10 -4.00
C VAL A 249 7.97 -8.70 -5.02
N VAL A 250 6.99 -7.91 -4.59
CA VAL A 250 5.89 -7.39 -5.41
C VAL A 250 6.02 -5.88 -5.54
N ALA A 251 5.84 -5.34 -6.74
CA ALA A 251 5.76 -3.90 -7.00
C ALA A 251 4.35 -3.49 -7.41
N PHE A 252 3.94 -2.30 -7.00
CA PHE A 252 2.64 -1.72 -7.33
C PHE A 252 2.62 -0.20 -7.11
N GLY A 253 1.62 0.47 -7.68
CA GLY A 253 1.39 1.90 -7.48
C GLY A 253 0.19 2.14 -6.57
N VAL A 254 0.27 3.13 -5.69
CA VAL A 254 -0.86 3.63 -4.90
C VAL A 254 -0.94 5.14 -4.87
N ALA A 255 -2.14 5.68 -4.68
CA ALA A 255 -2.34 7.09 -4.44
C ALA A 255 -3.52 7.40 -3.51
N ASP A 256 -3.47 8.58 -2.88
CA ASP A 256 -4.62 9.25 -2.25
C ASP A 256 -4.58 10.74 -2.63
N ASN A 257 -5.71 11.28 -3.09
CA ASN A 257 -5.87 12.67 -3.49
C ASN A 257 -7.05 13.37 -2.79
N ARG A 258 -7.57 12.78 -1.70
CA ARG A 258 -8.75 13.30 -0.98
C ARG A 258 -8.50 13.57 0.50
N PHE A 259 -7.32 13.23 1.02
CA PHE A 259 -7.02 13.47 2.42
C PHE A 259 -6.96 14.96 2.77
N THR A 260 -7.29 15.25 4.02
CA THR A 260 -7.11 16.56 4.66
C THR A 260 -5.79 16.59 5.41
N ALA A 261 -5.21 17.78 5.56
CA ALA A 261 -4.07 18.00 6.43
C ALA A 261 -4.45 18.89 7.62
N PRO A 262 -4.24 18.44 8.86
CA PRO A 262 -4.40 19.26 10.05
C PRO A 262 -3.47 20.48 10.08
N ARG A 263 -3.64 21.31 11.11
CA ARG A 263 -2.73 22.41 11.42
C ARG A 263 -1.36 21.89 11.87
N THR A 264 -0.41 22.81 11.95
CA THR A 264 0.83 22.54 12.68
C THR A 264 0.56 22.44 14.18
N ALA A 265 1.26 21.50 14.83
CA ALA A 265 1.19 21.23 16.25
C ALA A 265 2.60 21.20 16.86
N GLY A 266 2.74 21.49 18.16
CA GLY A 266 4.05 21.48 18.83
C GLY A 266 5.02 22.60 18.40
N CYS A 267 4.58 23.56 17.58
CA CYS A 267 5.46 24.59 17.01
C CYS A 267 5.57 25.88 17.84
N GLY A 268 4.96 25.93 19.02
CA GLY A 268 4.97 27.09 19.91
C GLY A 268 4.47 28.36 19.23
N ARG A 269 5.18 29.49 19.44
CA ARG A 269 4.81 30.80 18.86
C ARG A 269 4.93 30.86 17.33
N LEU A 270 5.63 29.91 16.70
CA LEU A 270 5.77 29.85 15.25
C LEU A 270 4.56 29.21 14.56
N GLY A 271 3.68 28.52 15.30
CA GLY A 271 2.55 27.77 14.73
C GLY A 271 1.72 28.57 13.71
N PRO A 272 1.16 29.74 14.08
CA PRO A 272 0.35 30.53 13.14
C PRO A 272 1.11 30.98 11.89
N VAL A 273 2.41 31.26 12.02
CA VAL A 273 3.25 31.66 10.88
C VAL A 273 3.52 30.46 9.98
N LEU A 274 3.84 29.30 10.56
CA LEU A 274 4.04 28.06 9.81
C LEU A 274 2.75 27.62 9.10
N ASP A 275 1.60 27.72 9.78
CA ASP A 275 0.30 27.45 9.18
C ASP A 275 0.05 28.37 7.96
N ALA A 276 0.30 29.68 8.09
CA ALA A 276 0.13 30.62 6.99
C ALA A 276 1.11 30.34 5.82
N VAL A 277 2.38 30.05 6.13
CA VAL A 277 3.43 29.77 5.13
C VAL A 277 3.14 28.47 4.40
N LEU A 278 2.85 27.40 5.13
CA LEU A 278 2.61 26.06 4.60
C LEU A 278 1.18 25.85 4.08
N ARG A 279 0.28 26.83 4.30
CA ARG A 279 -1.16 26.77 4.00
C ARG A 279 -1.86 25.62 4.73
N MET A 280 -1.69 25.57 6.04
CA MET A 280 -2.36 24.63 6.94
C MET A 280 -3.50 25.32 7.73
N PRO A 281 -4.59 24.60 8.07
CA PRO A 281 -4.90 23.24 7.61
C PRO A 281 -5.21 23.24 6.11
N SER A 282 -4.93 22.12 5.45
CA SER A 282 -5.19 21.96 4.01
C SER A 282 -6.44 21.11 3.78
N PRO A 283 -7.44 21.60 3.02
CA PRO A 283 -8.69 20.87 2.81
C PRO A 283 -8.51 19.65 1.88
N ALA A 284 -9.50 18.76 1.90
CA ALA A 284 -9.59 17.65 0.96
C ALA A 284 -9.55 18.14 -0.49
N GLY A 285 -8.86 17.40 -1.37
CA GLY A 285 -8.69 17.75 -2.77
C GLY A 285 -7.61 18.80 -3.06
N ALA A 286 -7.01 19.41 -2.01
CA ALA A 286 -5.82 20.25 -2.15
C ALA A 286 -4.50 19.49 -1.87
N ASN A 287 -4.60 18.21 -1.53
CA ASN A 287 -3.46 17.36 -1.19
C ASN A 287 -3.46 16.11 -2.06
N SER A 288 -2.27 15.57 -2.29
CA SER A 288 -2.10 14.29 -2.98
C SER A 288 -0.83 13.59 -2.51
N LEU A 289 -0.89 12.26 -2.51
CA LEU A 289 0.23 11.36 -2.29
C LEU A 289 0.14 10.31 -3.37
N GLU A 290 1.23 10.13 -4.11
CA GLU A 290 1.39 9.07 -5.10
C GLU A 290 2.68 8.33 -4.78
N LEU A 291 2.62 7.01 -4.75
CA LEU A 291 3.73 6.16 -4.34
C LEU A 291 3.86 4.96 -5.28
N ASP A 292 5.09 4.69 -5.70
CA ASP A 292 5.51 3.41 -6.27
C ASP A 292 6.15 2.58 -5.16
N ALA A 293 5.48 1.50 -4.77
CA ALA A 293 5.88 0.63 -3.69
C ALA A 293 6.51 -0.67 -4.20
N ARG A 294 7.45 -1.20 -3.40
CA ARG A 294 7.97 -2.57 -3.47
C ARG A 294 7.84 -3.20 -2.10
N VAL A 295 7.26 -4.39 -2.04
CA VAL A 295 7.05 -5.15 -0.80
C VAL A 295 7.77 -6.48 -0.91
N GLY A 296 8.74 -6.72 -0.04
CA GLY A 296 9.28 -8.04 0.22
C GLY A 296 8.44 -8.79 1.25
N LEU A 297 8.20 -10.07 1.03
CA LEU A 297 7.43 -10.93 1.93
C LEU A 297 8.31 -12.04 2.49
N ARG A 298 8.20 -12.32 3.78
CA ARG A 298 8.90 -13.42 4.47
C ARG A 298 8.01 -14.09 5.50
N GLY A 299 7.81 -15.40 5.39
CA GLY A 299 7.06 -16.16 6.38
C GLY A 299 7.82 -16.31 7.70
N TYR A 300 7.10 -16.34 8.83
CA TYR A 300 7.73 -16.61 10.13
C TYR A 300 8.07 -18.09 10.32
N GLY A 301 7.33 -19.00 9.67
CA GLY A 301 7.63 -20.44 9.67
C GLY A 301 8.98 -20.82 9.03
N GLU A 302 9.46 -20.02 8.07
CA GLU A 302 10.73 -20.24 7.38
C GLU A 302 11.94 -19.80 8.23
N ALA A 303 11.74 -18.80 9.10
CA ALA A 303 12.80 -18.25 9.94
C ALA A 303 13.27 -19.23 11.03
N GLY A 304 12.43 -20.21 11.42
CA GLY A 304 12.76 -21.24 12.40
C GLY A 304 13.77 -22.30 11.92
N THR A 305 13.94 -22.45 10.60
CA THR A 305 14.79 -23.52 10.04
C THR A 305 16.23 -23.05 9.77
N ALA A 306 16.44 -21.75 9.51
CA ALA A 306 17.77 -21.22 9.20
C ALA A 306 18.70 -21.06 10.43
N ALA A 307 18.15 -20.96 11.64
CA ALA A 307 18.93 -20.78 12.86
C ALA A 307 19.49 -22.08 13.48
N SER A 308 19.24 -23.24 12.88
CA SER A 308 19.60 -24.56 13.43
C SER A 308 20.46 -25.41 12.48
N SER A 309 21.44 -24.81 11.81
CA SER A 309 22.64 -25.56 11.38
C SER A 309 23.72 -25.44 12.45
N PRO A 310 23.82 -26.36 13.42
CA PRO A 310 25.01 -26.44 14.23
C PRO A 310 26.15 -26.83 13.29
N SER A 311 27.13 -25.93 13.13
CA SER A 311 28.44 -26.30 12.58
C SER A 311 28.91 -27.55 13.31
N GLY A 312 28.84 -28.67 12.61
CA GLY A 312 29.16 -29.98 13.13
C GLY A 312 30.57 -30.02 13.69
N LEU A 313 30.65 -30.68 14.84
CA LEU A 313 31.84 -31.28 15.41
C LEU A 313 32.80 -31.77 14.31
N ILE A 314 34.05 -31.32 14.36
CA ILE A 314 35.18 -32.19 14.00
C ILE A 314 35.86 -32.57 15.30
N SER A 315 35.41 -33.71 15.83
CA SER A 315 36.19 -34.52 16.75
C SER A 315 37.25 -35.25 15.92
N GLY A 316 38.52 -35.07 16.25
CA GLY A 316 39.65 -35.67 15.56
C GLY A 316 40.80 -35.94 16.53
N ILE A 317 40.60 -36.89 17.42
CA ILE A 317 41.65 -37.55 18.19
C ILE A 317 42.41 -38.50 17.24
N SER A 318 43.73 -38.37 17.15
CA SER A 318 44.62 -39.52 16.97
C SER A 318 46.08 -39.22 17.28
N ARG A 319 46.54 -39.93 18.32
CA ARG A 319 47.89 -40.41 18.68
C ARG A 319 48.98 -39.39 19.00
#